data_AF-A0AAN6ZA21-F1
#
_entry.id   AF-A0AAN6ZA21-F1
#
_cell.length_a   1.000
_cell.length_b   1.000
_cell.length_c   1.000
_cell.angle_alpha   90.00
_cell.angle_beta   90.00
_cell.angle_gamma   90.00
#
_symmetry.space_group_name_H-M   'P 1'
#
loop_
_entity.id
_entity.type
_entity.pdbx_description
1 polymer ?
#
loop_
_entity_poly.entity_id
_entity_poly.type
_entity_poly.pdbx_seq_one_letter_code
_entity_poly.pdbx_strand_id
1 'polypeptide(L)'
;MATLQGPIAKVQVRPFHQPDISSIEAPTVAKMPGQTRYLIVSPYHEQEHLLDLQTLDHVEHQLLALALTNMKCLRDDYATAPYTETFNWGEIIEGLQTLVREISHMWKETSFYIVAFRSQIPPTTVYTELGTLDKTAHAEATASGGFLKYAQPPPQHQPEGHR
;
A
#
# COMPACT_ATOMS: atom_id res chain seq x y z
N MET A 1 7.34 -0.92 -63.39
CA MET A 1 8.05 -1.75 -62.39
C MET A 1 9.23 -0.92 -61.88
N ALA A 2 9.05 -0.17 -60.79
CA ALA A 2 10.06 0.75 -60.26
C ALA A 2 10.77 0.11 -59.06
N THR A 3 12.09 -0.03 -59.15
CA THR A 3 12.95 -0.58 -58.09
C THR A 3 13.54 0.58 -57.28
N LEU A 4 13.16 0.70 -56.01
CA LEU A 4 13.75 1.65 -55.07
C LEU A 4 14.91 0.95 -54.32
N GLN A 5 16.14 1.34 -54.63
CA GLN A 5 17.34 0.94 -53.90
C GLN A 5 17.79 2.11 -53.01
N GLY A 6 17.38 2.10 -51.74
CA GLY A 6 17.90 3.03 -50.72
C GLY A 6 19.07 2.41 -49.95
N PRO A 7 20.06 3.21 -49.47
CA PRO A 7 21.18 2.67 -48.71
C PRO A 7 20.77 2.32 -47.27
N ILE A 8 21.20 1.15 -46.80
CA ILE A 8 21.08 0.73 -45.39
C ILE A 8 22.28 1.30 -44.63
N ALA A 9 22.05 2.30 -43.78
CA ALA A 9 23.06 2.79 -42.85
C ALA A 9 23.25 1.78 -41.71
N LYS A 10 24.46 1.22 -41.56
CA LYS A 10 24.83 0.41 -40.40
C LYS A 10 25.09 1.33 -39.21
N VAL A 11 24.23 1.27 -38.19
CA VAL A 11 24.46 1.92 -36.89
C VAL A 11 25.41 1.04 -36.07
N GLN A 12 26.61 1.55 -35.81
CA GLN A 12 27.57 0.90 -34.91
C GLN A 12 27.18 1.21 -33.46
N VAL A 13 26.65 0.23 -32.74
CA VAL A 13 26.36 0.36 -31.30
C VAL A 13 27.70 0.25 -30.54
N ARG A 14 28.03 1.26 -29.73
CA ARG A 14 29.19 1.21 -28.84
C ARG A 14 28.83 0.35 -27.60
N PRO A 15 29.74 -0.49 -27.09
CA PRO A 15 29.47 -1.24 -25.87
C PRO A 15 29.28 -0.27 -24.68
N PHE A 16 28.20 -0.44 -23.92
CA PHE A 16 28.00 0.23 -22.65
C PHE A 16 29.06 -0.26 -21.65
N HIS A 17 29.76 0.68 -21.01
CA HIS A 17 30.65 0.36 -19.89
C HIS A 17 29.76 -0.07 -18.71
N GLN A 18 29.84 -1.33 -18.32
CA GLN A 18 29.20 -1.82 -17.09
C GLN A 18 29.94 -1.20 -15.89
N PRO A 19 29.26 -0.47 -15.00
CA PRO A 19 29.87 -0.09 -13.74
C PRO A 19 30.11 -1.35 -12.89
N ASP A 20 31.29 -1.39 -12.26
CA ASP A 20 31.69 -2.41 -11.30
C ASP A 20 30.76 -2.34 -10.06
N ILE A 21 30.01 -3.41 -9.82
CA ILE A 21 28.94 -3.49 -8.81
C ILE A 21 29.46 -3.95 -7.45
N SER A 22 30.78 -4.07 -7.27
CA SER A 22 31.39 -4.65 -6.08
C SER A 22 31.36 -3.77 -4.82
N SER A 23 30.69 -2.60 -4.85
CA SER A 23 30.66 -1.68 -3.70
C SER A 23 29.34 -0.92 -3.50
N ILE A 24 28.20 -1.50 -3.87
CA ILE A 24 26.90 -0.92 -3.45
C ILE A 24 26.65 -1.34 -2.00
N GLU A 25 27.08 -0.50 -1.05
CA GLU A 25 26.50 -0.50 0.29
C GLU A 25 24.98 -0.31 0.13
N ALA A 26 24.19 -1.16 0.80
CA ALA A 26 22.74 -1.04 0.81
C ALA A 26 22.35 0.39 1.23
N PRO A 27 21.40 1.05 0.54
CA PRO A 27 21.04 2.41 0.88
C PRO A 27 20.52 2.42 2.32
N THR A 28 21.29 3.06 3.20
CA THR A 28 20.86 3.30 4.58
C THR A 28 19.58 4.13 4.50
N VAL A 29 18.46 3.51 4.90
CA VAL A 29 17.12 4.09 4.83
C VAL A 29 17.13 5.46 5.49
N ALA A 30 16.78 6.50 4.72
CA ALA A 30 16.68 7.86 5.21
C ALA A 30 15.62 7.90 6.33
N LYS A 31 16.06 8.11 7.57
CA LYS A 31 15.16 8.34 8.71
C LYS A 31 14.38 9.64 8.44
N MET A 32 13.10 9.53 8.11
CA MET A 32 12.23 10.69 7.92
C MET A 32 12.13 11.46 9.25
N PRO A 33 12.46 12.76 9.29
CA PRO A 33 12.49 13.52 10.53
C PRO A 33 11.07 13.66 11.12
N GLY A 34 10.91 13.27 12.39
CA GLY A 34 9.69 13.47 13.18
C GLY A 34 8.67 12.32 13.17
N GLN A 35 8.90 11.24 12.42
CA GLN A 35 7.95 10.12 12.33
C GLN A 35 8.36 8.91 13.17
N THR A 36 7.36 8.22 13.75
CA THR A 36 7.54 6.99 14.53
C THR A 36 7.80 5.81 13.59
N ARG A 37 8.76 4.94 13.97
CA ARG A 37 9.08 3.69 13.23
C ARG A 37 7.84 2.82 12.99
N TYR A 38 6.92 2.82 13.94
CA TYR A 38 5.70 2.01 13.91
C TYR A 38 4.48 2.87 13.58
N LEU A 39 3.63 2.39 12.68
CA LEU A 39 2.40 3.02 12.25
C LEU A 39 1.18 2.19 12.65
N ILE A 40 0.12 2.88 13.11
CA ILE A 40 -1.21 2.29 13.28
C ILE A 40 -1.89 2.31 11.92
N VAL A 41 -2.03 1.14 11.31
CA VAL A 41 -2.60 0.98 9.96
C VAL A 41 -3.91 0.19 9.94
N SER A 42 -4.45 -0.11 11.12
CA SER A 42 -5.67 -0.89 11.31
C SER A 42 -6.37 -0.48 12.61
N PRO A 43 -7.54 -1.09 12.94
CA PRO A 43 -8.18 -0.90 14.24
C PRO A 43 -7.41 -1.47 15.43
N TYR A 44 -6.40 -2.32 15.20
CA TYR A 44 -5.62 -2.99 16.25
C TYR A 44 -4.38 -2.17 16.61
N HIS A 45 -4.08 -2.06 17.91
CA HIS A 45 -3.07 -1.13 18.43
C HIS A 45 -1.91 -1.84 19.12
N GLU A 46 -2.00 -3.16 19.29
CA GLU A 46 -0.96 -3.98 19.87
C GLU A 46 0.23 -4.12 18.91
N GLN A 47 1.43 -4.33 19.47
CA GLN A 47 2.69 -4.25 18.75
C GLN A 47 2.75 -5.15 17.50
N GLU A 48 2.17 -6.35 17.55
CA GLU A 48 2.11 -7.31 16.44
C GLU A 48 1.23 -6.87 15.26
N HIS A 49 0.40 -5.84 15.44
CA HIS A 49 -0.44 -5.26 14.40
C HIS A 49 0.11 -3.95 13.82
N LEU A 50 1.16 -3.38 14.43
CA LEU A 50 1.75 -2.14 13.95
C LEU A 50 2.61 -2.41 12.71
N LEU A 51 2.50 -1.55 11.72
CA LEU A 51 3.39 -1.58 10.55
C LEU A 51 4.74 -0.97 10.94
N ASP A 52 5.80 -1.77 10.84
CA ASP A 52 7.17 -1.29 10.99
C ASP A 52 7.70 -0.73 9.66
N LEU A 53 7.95 0.57 9.59
CA LEU A 53 8.48 1.20 8.37
C LEU A 53 9.85 0.68 7.98
N GLN A 54 10.63 0.14 8.92
CA GLN A 54 11.95 -0.40 8.64
C GLN A 54 11.92 -1.78 7.97
N THR A 55 10.76 -2.46 7.95
CA THR A 55 10.59 -3.73 7.23
C THR A 55 10.15 -3.51 5.78
N LEU A 56 10.01 -2.27 5.33
CA LEU A 56 9.65 -1.92 3.95
C LEU A 56 10.91 -1.58 3.15
N ASP A 57 11.24 -2.43 2.17
CA ASP A 57 12.47 -2.36 1.39
C ASP A 57 12.59 -1.12 0.49
N HIS A 58 11.47 -0.46 0.17
CA HIS A 58 11.41 0.65 -0.77
C HIS A 58 10.89 1.93 -0.09
N VAL A 59 11.54 3.06 -0.40
CA VAL A 59 11.13 4.39 0.09
C VAL A 59 9.70 4.72 -0.35
N GLU A 60 9.34 4.34 -1.58
CA GLU A 60 7.98 4.48 -2.11
C GLU A 60 6.93 3.79 -1.24
N HIS A 61 7.24 2.60 -0.71
CA HIS A 61 6.32 1.85 0.16
C HIS A 61 6.15 2.55 1.51
N GLN A 62 7.24 3.07 2.07
CA GLN A 62 7.22 3.81 3.34
C GLN A 62 6.40 5.10 3.22
N LEU A 63 6.62 5.87 2.15
CA LEU A 63 5.91 7.11 1.89
C LEU A 63 4.41 6.87 1.66
N LEU A 64 4.05 5.84 0.90
CA LEU A 64 2.64 5.49 0.71
C LEU A 64 2.00 5.02 2.02
N ALA A 65 2.69 4.20 2.81
CA ALA A 65 2.19 3.75 4.12
C ALA A 65 1.88 4.93 5.06
N LEU A 66 2.76 5.93 5.08
CA LEU A 66 2.56 7.17 5.82
C LEU A 66 1.35 7.96 5.31
N ALA A 67 1.20 8.12 4.00
CA ALA A 67 0.03 8.81 3.44
C ALA A 67 -1.29 8.08 3.78
N LEU A 68 -1.27 6.74 3.77
CA LEU A 68 -2.43 5.88 4.07
C LEU A 68 -2.88 5.94 5.55
N THR A 69 -2.10 6.49 6.47
CA THR A 69 -2.58 6.71 7.85
C THR A 69 -3.73 7.72 7.87
N ASN A 70 -3.79 8.62 6.89
CA ASN A 70 -4.85 9.63 6.74
C ASN A 70 -6.07 9.14 5.93
N MET A 71 -6.09 7.87 5.53
CA MET A 71 -7.18 7.26 4.76
C MET A 71 -8.48 7.24 5.57
N LYS A 72 -9.55 7.72 4.95
CA LYS A 72 -10.91 7.80 5.50
C LYS A 72 -11.91 7.24 4.50
N CYS A 73 -12.89 6.49 5.01
CA CYS A 73 -14.06 6.10 4.23
C CYS A 73 -14.98 7.31 4.06
N LEU A 74 -15.37 7.62 2.83
CA LEU A 74 -16.22 8.77 2.50
C LEU A 74 -17.71 8.41 2.39
N ARG A 75 -18.04 7.12 2.46
CA ARG A 75 -19.37 6.61 2.16
C ARG A 75 -19.76 5.44 3.06
N ASP A 76 -21.06 5.27 3.28
CA ASP A 76 -21.61 4.20 4.11
C ASP A 76 -21.82 2.89 3.33
N ASP A 77 -22.04 2.98 2.01
CA ASP A 77 -22.26 1.85 1.10
C ASP A 77 -20.97 1.17 0.61
N TYR A 78 -19.88 1.43 1.30
CA TYR A 78 -18.53 1.13 0.84
C TYR A 78 -18.25 -0.37 0.67
N ALA A 79 -18.98 -1.22 1.41
CA ALA A 79 -18.89 -2.68 1.29
C ALA A 79 -19.16 -3.16 -0.15
N THR A 80 -19.91 -2.37 -0.92
CA THR A 80 -20.27 -2.68 -2.31
C THR A 80 -19.75 -1.66 -3.33
N ALA A 81 -19.48 -0.42 -2.92
CA ALA A 81 -19.07 0.66 -3.83
C ALA A 81 -17.71 0.40 -4.52
N PRO A 82 -17.41 1.09 -5.64
CA PRO A 82 -16.07 1.10 -6.23
C PRO A 82 -15.04 1.67 -5.27
N TYR A 83 -13.89 1.01 -5.14
CA TYR A 83 -12.82 1.43 -4.23
C TYR A 83 -12.26 2.83 -4.57
N THR A 84 -12.21 3.18 -5.86
CA THR A 84 -11.75 4.48 -6.36
C THR A 84 -12.61 5.66 -5.89
N GLU A 85 -13.85 5.39 -5.47
CA GLU A 85 -14.81 6.42 -5.02
C GLU A 85 -15.12 6.31 -3.52
N THR A 86 -14.63 5.24 -2.88
CA THR A 86 -14.91 4.92 -1.48
C THR A 86 -14.08 5.77 -0.52
N PHE A 87 -12.82 6.00 -0.85
CA PHE A 87 -11.85 6.63 0.04
C PHE A 87 -11.41 7.99 -0.46
N ASN A 88 -10.83 8.79 0.42
CA ASN A 88 -10.24 10.10 0.14
C ASN A 88 -8.91 10.00 -0.66
N TRP A 89 -8.91 9.29 -1.79
CA TRP A 89 -7.71 9.08 -2.61
C TRP A 89 -7.04 10.38 -3.05
N GLY A 90 -7.81 11.43 -3.34
CA GLY A 90 -7.25 12.76 -3.65
C GLY A 90 -6.33 13.27 -2.53
N GLU A 91 -6.81 13.30 -1.29
CA GLU A 91 -6.04 13.72 -0.11
C GLU A 91 -4.82 12.81 0.13
N ILE A 92 -4.98 11.49 -0.05
CA ILE A 92 -3.90 10.52 0.12
C ILE A 92 -2.77 10.78 -0.90
N ILE A 93 -3.11 10.97 -2.17
CA ILE A 93 -2.14 11.22 -3.24
C ILE A 93 -1.48 12.60 -3.07
N GLU A 94 -2.23 13.62 -2.67
CA GLU A 94 -1.66 14.95 -2.34
C GLU A 94 -0.68 14.88 -1.17
N GLY A 95 -1.03 14.13 -0.11
CA GLY A 95 -0.16 13.85 1.02
C GLY A 95 1.11 13.13 0.61
N LEU A 96 0.97 12.07 -0.20
CA LEU A 96 2.12 11.33 -0.75
C LEU A 96 3.05 12.24 -1.55
N GLN A 97 2.51 13.04 -2.48
CA GLN A 97 3.30 13.96 -3.28
C GLN A 97 4.04 15.00 -2.42
N THR A 98 3.42 15.44 -1.31
CA THR A 98 4.06 16.35 -0.36
C THR A 98 5.24 15.68 0.33
N LEU A 99 5.05 14.47 0.87
CA LEU A 99 6.12 13.69 1.50
C LEU A 99 7.28 13.42 0.54
N VAL A 100 7.00 13.06 -0.72
CA VAL A 100 8.01 12.85 -1.77
C VAL A 100 8.86 14.12 -1.99
N ARG A 101 8.22 15.30 -2.07
CA ARG A 101 8.92 16.58 -2.24
C ARG A 101 9.76 16.96 -1.04
N GLU A 102 9.27 16.74 0.18
CA GLU A 102 9.97 17.07 1.41
C GLU A 102 11.32 16.36 1.54
N ILE A 103 11.38 15.10 1.11
CA ILE A 103 12.63 14.32 1.12
C ILE A 103 13.40 14.38 -0.20
N SER A 104 12.94 15.18 -1.17
CA SER A 104 13.52 15.30 -2.51
C SER A 104 13.72 13.95 -3.21
N HIS A 105 12.77 13.03 -3.03
CA HIS A 105 12.86 11.68 -3.59
C HIS A 105 12.42 11.64 -5.06
N MET A 106 13.17 10.91 -5.88
CA MET A 106 12.77 10.62 -7.26
C MET A 106 11.94 9.33 -7.28
N TRP A 107 10.63 9.48 -7.45
CA TRP A 107 9.69 8.37 -7.48
C TRP A 107 9.94 7.45 -8.68
N LYS A 108 10.11 6.15 -8.41
CA LYS A 108 10.13 5.12 -9.45
C LYS A 108 8.72 4.61 -9.73
N GLU A 109 8.43 4.28 -10.99
CA GLU A 109 7.16 3.64 -11.34
C GLU A 109 6.95 2.41 -10.44
N THR A 110 5.86 2.43 -9.67
CA THR A 110 5.56 1.47 -8.61
C THR A 110 4.07 1.17 -8.64
N SER A 111 3.71 -0.10 -8.55
CA SER A 111 2.33 -0.57 -8.51
C SER A 111 2.00 -1.14 -7.15
N PHE A 112 0.82 -0.80 -6.64
CA PHE A 112 0.28 -1.34 -5.39
C PHE A 112 -1.04 -2.06 -5.67
N TYR A 113 -1.31 -3.10 -4.89
CA TYR A 113 -2.50 -3.91 -5.05
C TYR A 113 -3.42 -3.71 -3.86
N ILE A 114 -4.71 -3.58 -4.16
CA ILE A 114 -5.78 -3.62 -3.15
C ILE A 114 -6.41 -5.01 -3.25
N VAL A 115 -6.33 -5.76 -2.15
CA VAL A 115 -7.02 -7.05 -2.01
C VAL A 115 -8.28 -6.83 -1.18
N ALA A 116 -9.43 -7.19 -1.75
CA ALA A 116 -10.72 -6.99 -1.12
C ALA A 116 -11.46 -8.32 -1.00
N PHE A 117 -11.80 -8.70 0.23
CA PHE A 117 -12.68 -9.85 0.50
C PHE A 117 -14.08 -9.33 0.79
N ARG A 118 -15.06 -9.75 0.00
CA ARG A 118 -16.48 -9.40 0.17
C ARG A 118 -17.26 -10.68 0.47
N SER A 119 -17.69 -10.81 1.71
CA SER A 119 -18.40 -12.01 2.18
C SER A 119 -19.69 -11.60 2.89
N GLN A 120 -20.72 -12.42 2.75
CA GLN A 120 -21.95 -12.28 3.54
C GLN A 120 -21.80 -13.14 4.80
N ILE A 121 -22.02 -12.54 5.97
CA ILE A 121 -21.94 -13.24 7.25
C ILE A 121 -23.30 -13.86 7.54
N PRO A 122 -23.39 -15.20 7.74
CA PRO A 122 -24.63 -15.83 8.17
C PRO A 122 -25.12 -15.26 9.50
N PRO A 123 -26.44 -15.10 9.70
CA PRO A 123 -26.99 -14.51 10.94
C PRO A 123 -26.72 -15.37 12.19
N THR A 124 -26.37 -16.64 12.01
CA THR A 124 -26.00 -17.57 13.08
C THR A 124 -24.53 -17.45 13.51
N THR A 125 -23.75 -16.57 12.88
CA THR A 125 -22.32 -16.43 13.16
C THR A 125 -22.10 -15.75 14.51
N VAL A 126 -21.26 -16.36 15.35
CA VAL A 126 -20.83 -15.76 16.60
C VAL A 126 -19.75 -14.72 16.29
N TYR A 127 -20.15 -13.43 16.26
CA TYR A 127 -19.26 -12.33 15.86
C TYR A 127 -17.96 -12.23 16.68
N THR A 128 -17.97 -12.64 17.94
CA THR A 128 -16.77 -12.63 18.80
C THR A 128 -15.70 -13.60 18.31
N GLU A 129 -16.10 -14.75 17.75
CA GLU A 129 -15.16 -15.71 17.16
C GLU A 129 -14.55 -15.15 15.87
N LEU A 130 -15.37 -14.48 15.05
CA LEU A 130 -14.91 -13.85 13.82
C LEU A 130 -13.89 -12.72 14.08
N GLY A 131 -14.14 -11.88 15.09
CA GLY A 131 -13.19 -10.83 15.48
C GLY A 131 -11.85 -11.38 15.98
N THR A 132 -11.86 -12.51 16.67
CA THR A 132 -10.63 -13.17 17.14
C THR A 132 -9.81 -13.74 15.97
N LEU A 133 -10.49 -14.37 15.01
CA LEU A 133 -9.87 -14.89 13.79
C LEU A 133 -9.31 -13.77 12.92
N ASP A 134 -10.07 -12.69 12.72
CA ASP A 134 -9.65 -11.52 11.96
C ASP A 134 -8.38 -10.89 12.54
N LYS A 135 -8.37 -10.67 13.86
CA LYS A 135 -7.20 -10.13 14.55
C LYS A 135 -5.97 -11.01 14.40
N THR A 136 -6.13 -12.33 14.54
CA THR A 136 -5.03 -13.28 14.37
C THR A 136 -4.49 -13.26 12.93
N ALA A 137 -5.38 -13.31 11.94
CA ALA A 137 -5.00 -13.24 10.53
C ALA A 137 -4.31 -11.91 10.18
N HIS A 138 -4.75 -10.80 10.78
CA HIS A 138 -4.07 -9.51 10.64
C HIS A 138 -2.63 -9.57 11.19
N ALA A 139 -2.41 -10.13 12.39
CA ALA A 139 -1.06 -10.25 12.94
C ALA A 139 -0.14 -11.07 12.02
N GLU A 140 -0.65 -12.18 11.48
CA GLU A 140 0.09 -13.00 10.50
C GLU A 140 0.42 -12.22 9.21
N ALA A 141 -0.52 -11.44 8.70
CA ALA A 141 -0.30 -10.60 7.51
C ALA A 141 0.74 -9.50 7.77
N THR A 142 0.69 -8.85 8.94
CA THR A 142 1.69 -7.85 9.34
C THR A 142 3.08 -8.49 9.45
N ALA A 143 3.19 -9.65 10.11
CA ALA A 143 4.45 -10.37 10.26
C ALA A 143 5.03 -10.86 8.93
N SER A 144 4.18 -11.16 7.94
CA SER A 144 4.60 -11.60 6.60
C SER A 144 5.19 -10.47 5.73
N GLY A 145 4.92 -9.20 6.09
CA GLY A 145 5.44 -8.03 5.38
C GLY A 145 4.63 -7.63 4.13
N GLY A 146 4.91 -6.43 3.61
CA GLY A 146 4.22 -5.87 2.43
C GLY A 146 2.78 -5.38 2.67
N PHE A 147 2.30 -5.44 3.92
CA PHE A 147 0.95 -5.06 4.30
C PHE A 147 0.89 -3.61 4.80
N LEU A 148 0.34 -2.70 3.98
CA LEU A 148 0.43 -1.25 4.23
C LEU A 148 -0.78 -0.65 4.97
N LYS A 149 -1.98 -1.20 4.78
CA LYS A 149 -3.23 -0.69 5.36
C LYS A 149 -4.27 -1.78 5.47
N TYR A 150 -4.99 -1.81 6.59
CA TYR A 150 -6.19 -2.61 6.80
C TYR A 150 -7.38 -1.70 7.10
N ALA A 151 -8.51 -1.97 6.44
CA ALA A 151 -9.77 -1.27 6.69
C ALA A 151 -10.90 -2.30 6.77
N GLN A 152 -11.61 -2.31 7.92
CA GLN A 152 -12.80 -3.11 8.15
C GLN A 152 -14.04 -2.20 8.13
N PRO A 153 -15.24 -2.71 7.79
CA PRO A 153 -16.44 -1.89 7.89
C PRO A 153 -16.66 -1.41 9.31
N PRO A 154 -17.21 -0.19 9.50
CA PRO A 154 -17.86 0.08 10.77
C PRO A 154 -18.89 -1.02 11.03
N PRO A 155 -19.03 -1.49 12.28
CA PRO A 155 -19.99 -2.53 12.61
C PRO A 155 -21.38 -2.09 12.13
N GLN A 156 -22.02 -2.91 11.29
CA GLN A 156 -23.39 -2.66 10.89
C GLN A 156 -24.27 -2.81 12.13
N HIS A 157 -25.12 -1.81 12.41
CA HIS A 157 -26.17 -1.97 13.41
C HIS A 157 -27.03 -3.15 12.99
N GLN A 158 -27.03 -4.22 13.80
CA GLN A 158 -28.03 -5.27 13.68
C GLN A 158 -29.39 -4.60 13.92
N PRO A 159 -30.35 -4.67 12.98
CA PRO A 159 -31.71 -4.27 13.30
C PRO A 159 -32.18 -5.16 14.44
N GLU A 160 -32.62 -4.54 15.55
CA GLU A 160 -33.21 -5.25 16.68
C GLU A 160 -34.32 -6.16 16.15
N GLY A 161 -34.17 -7.46 16.43
CA GLY A 161 -35.12 -8.46 15.99
C GLY A 161 -36.54 -8.10 16.40
N HIS A 162 -37.44 -7.98 15.43
CA HIS A 162 -38.86 -8.04 15.70
C HIS A 162 -39.18 -9.46 16.21
N ARG A 163 -39.59 -9.52 17.48
CA ARG A 163 -40.26 -10.64 18.13
C ARG A 163 -41.47 -11.11 17.36
#